data_AF-A0AAU2ST41-F1
#
_entry.id   AF-A0AAU2ST41-F1
#
_cell.length_a   1.000
_cell.length_b   1.000
_cell.length_c   1.000
_cell.angle_alpha   90.00
_cell.angle_beta   90.00
_cell.angle_gamma   90.00
#
_symmetry.space_group_name_H-M   'P 1'
#
loop_
_entity.id
_entity.type
_entity.pdbx_description
1 polymer ?
#
loop_
_entity_poly.entity_id
_entity_poly.type
_entity_poly.pdbx_seq_one_letter_code
_entity_poly.pdbx_strand_id
1 'polypeptide(L)'
;MIPGRSSTEALITGKVFMGEIGAFFPVSMTLRGDEFTAVFMMRPRELGHRTTGPYTPDRPPVDAMNWAQLRTGMGMAGHFPRFRIEASGRWPRIHVELLGIAVRGLIVMPEEVTAESVNAPYLGEWQEQISSTVRIALDWVAGWLTACHHQAGGTEPSVDIDLVYRPDDDYETGLAQVDERVRELIPPVRPVLELRWRSVSSAQRKIFMKNLKGARKTGTRSDRRLSYRIGGIELEVPA
;
A
#
# COMPACT_ATOMS: atom_id res chain seq x y z
N MET A 1 4.68 -23.95 14.50
CA MET A 1 4.77 -22.67 13.77
C MET A 1 4.75 -23.04 12.30
N ILE A 2 3.74 -22.62 11.53
CA ILE A 2 3.71 -22.86 10.09
C ILE A 2 4.70 -21.83 9.49
N PRO A 3 5.77 -22.26 8.81
CA PRO A 3 6.60 -21.33 8.01
C PRO A 3 5.69 -20.64 7.00
N GLY A 4 5.68 -19.32 6.89
CA GLY A 4 4.74 -18.62 5.99
C GLY A 4 3.80 -17.59 6.63
N ARG A 5 3.83 -17.42 7.95
CA ARG A 5 2.80 -16.65 8.70
C ARG A 5 3.40 -15.61 9.64
N SER A 6 4.11 -14.65 9.08
CA SER A 6 4.60 -13.50 9.83
C SER A 6 4.24 -12.19 9.16
N SER A 7 4.21 -11.12 9.97
CA SER A 7 4.02 -9.77 9.48
C SER A 7 5.13 -9.33 8.53
N THR A 8 6.37 -9.74 8.79
CA THR A 8 7.50 -9.42 7.92
C THR A 8 7.36 -10.08 6.57
N GLU A 9 7.02 -11.37 6.53
CA GLU A 9 6.87 -12.12 5.29
C GLU A 9 5.69 -11.60 4.46
N ALA A 10 4.53 -11.40 5.09
CA ALA A 10 3.37 -10.81 4.43
C ALA A 10 3.66 -9.40 3.88
N LEU A 11 4.46 -8.59 4.60
CA LEU A 11 4.88 -7.28 4.14
C LEU A 11 5.83 -7.36 2.93
N ILE A 12 6.81 -8.26 2.95
CA ILE A 12 7.76 -8.47 1.85
C ILE A 12 7.02 -8.97 0.61
N THR A 13 6.19 -10.01 0.75
CA THR A 13 5.41 -10.58 -0.35
C THR A 13 4.39 -9.57 -0.87
N GLY A 14 3.67 -8.89 0.02
CA GLY A 14 2.71 -7.84 -0.34
C GLY A 14 3.36 -6.69 -1.12
N LYS A 15 4.55 -6.25 -0.73
CA LYS A 15 5.34 -5.25 -1.46
C LYS A 15 5.72 -5.72 -2.87
N VAL A 16 6.17 -6.96 -3.03
CA VAL A 16 6.51 -7.51 -4.36
C VAL A 16 5.25 -7.62 -5.21
N PHE A 17 4.15 -8.11 -4.63
CA PHE A 17 2.83 -8.17 -5.24
C PHE A 17 2.38 -6.79 -5.78
N MET A 18 2.49 -5.72 -5.00
CA MET A 18 2.19 -4.35 -5.45
C MET A 18 2.98 -3.94 -6.71
N GLY A 19 4.25 -4.37 -6.81
CA GLY A 19 5.09 -4.06 -7.96
C GLY A 19 4.68 -4.83 -9.22
N GLU A 20 4.42 -6.12 -9.07
CA GLU A 20 4.16 -7.03 -10.19
C GLU A 20 2.72 -7.00 -10.70
N ILE A 21 1.75 -6.60 -9.85
CA ILE A 21 0.36 -6.43 -10.28
C ILE A 21 0.17 -5.26 -11.26
N GLY A 22 1.18 -4.36 -11.35
CA GLY A 22 1.21 -3.23 -12.28
C GLY A 22 1.77 -1.94 -11.70
N ALA A 23 2.24 -1.96 -10.44
CA ALA A 23 2.69 -0.77 -9.70
C ALA A 23 1.65 0.37 -9.70
N PHE A 24 0.38 -0.02 -9.60
CA PHE A 24 -0.77 0.87 -9.57
C PHE A 24 -0.80 1.73 -8.30
N PHE A 25 -1.51 2.85 -8.38
CA PHE A 25 -1.69 3.75 -7.24
C PHE A 25 -2.42 3.01 -6.11
N PRO A 26 -1.80 2.86 -4.92
CA PRO A 26 -2.43 2.16 -3.80
C PRO A 26 -3.40 3.10 -3.08
N VAL A 27 -4.68 3.03 -3.42
CA VAL A 27 -5.75 3.82 -2.77
C VAL A 27 -5.79 3.56 -1.27
N SER A 28 -5.59 2.32 -0.88
CA SER A 28 -5.40 1.92 0.51
C SER A 28 -4.58 0.64 0.59
N MET A 29 -3.97 0.40 1.75
CA MET A 29 -3.22 -0.82 2.01
C MET A 29 -3.24 -1.10 3.50
N THR A 30 -3.45 -2.36 3.87
CA THR A 30 -3.42 -2.80 5.26
C THR A 30 -2.60 -4.08 5.41
N LEU A 31 -1.84 -4.14 6.48
CA LEU A 31 -1.25 -5.35 7.03
C LEU A 31 -1.92 -5.63 8.38
N ARG A 32 -2.36 -6.86 8.61
CA ARG A 32 -3.00 -7.32 9.84
C ARG A 32 -2.37 -8.61 10.32
N GLY A 33 -1.33 -8.52 11.13
CA GLY A 33 -0.49 -9.69 11.40
C GLY A 33 0.13 -10.18 10.09
N ASP A 34 -0.26 -11.36 9.63
CA ASP A 34 0.21 -12.03 8.41
C ASP A 34 -0.70 -11.83 7.19
N GLU A 35 -1.77 -11.04 7.28
CA GLU A 35 -2.66 -10.74 6.16
C GLU A 35 -2.34 -9.37 5.54
N PHE A 36 -1.99 -9.36 4.26
CA PHE A 36 -1.78 -8.15 3.47
C PHE A 36 -2.94 -7.94 2.49
N THR A 37 -3.55 -6.76 2.53
CA THR A 37 -4.60 -6.37 1.57
C THR A 37 -4.33 -4.98 1.02
N ALA A 38 -4.63 -4.76 -0.25
CA ALA A 38 -4.51 -3.43 -0.86
C ALA A 38 -5.59 -3.18 -1.91
N VAL A 39 -6.04 -1.94 -1.99
CA VAL A 39 -6.90 -1.44 -3.06
C VAL A 39 -6.04 -0.61 -4.01
N PHE A 40 -6.11 -0.92 -5.29
CA PHE A 40 -5.35 -0.28 -6.34
C PHE A 40 -6.26 0.39 -7.35
N MET A 41 -5.88 1.58 -7.78
CA MET A 41 -6.50 2.23 -8.93
C MET A 41 -5.81 1.77 -10.22
N MET A 42 -6.53 1.11 -11.11
CA MET A 42 -6.06 0.76 -12.45
C MET A 42 -5.56 2.02 -13.16
N ARG A 43 -4.47 1.92 -13.94
CA ARG A 43 -4.04 3.05 -14.78
C ARG A 43 -4.91 3.14 -16.04
N PRO A 44 -5.22 4.35 -16.55
CA PRO A 44 -6.06 4.52 -17.75
C PRO A 44 -5.56 3.75 -18.98
N ARG A 45 -4.25 3.56 -19.11
CA ARG A 45 -3.60 2.87 -20.24
C ARG A 45 -3.55 1.34 -20.16
N GLU A 46 -3.91 0.76 -19.01
CA GLU A 46 -3.75 -0.70 -18.78
C GLU A 46 -4.87 -1.51 -19.41
N LEU A 47 -6.02 -0.89 -19.63
CA LEU A 47 -7.09 -1.45 -20.42
C LEU A 47 -6.99 -0.84 -21.83
N GLY A 48 -7.11 -1.69 -22.85
CA GLY A 48 -6.99 -1.25 -24.25
C GLY A 48 -8.01 -0.19 -24.67
N HIS A 49 -9.14 -0.13 -23.95
CA HIS A 49 -10.18 0.88 -24.13
C HIS A 49 -10.68 1.38 -22.77
N ARG A 50 -11.29 2.56 -22.77
CA ARG A 50 -11.94 3.09 -21.57
C ARG A 50 -13.14 2.21 -21.21
N THR A 51 -13.25 1.82 -19.94
CA THR A 51 -14.40 1.06 -19.47
C THR A 51 -15.69 1.89 -19.64
N THR A 52 -16.76 1.26 -20.08
CA THR A 52 -18.05 1.92 -20.42
C THR A 52 -19.22 1.06 -19.94
N GLY A 53 -19.34 0.92 -18.62
CA GLY A 53 -20.43 0.19 -18.00
C GLY A 53 -21.81 0.85 -18.20
N PRO A 54 -22.88 0.27 -17.63
CA PRO A 54 -22.84 -0.81 -16.65
C PRO A 54 -22.58 -2.19 -17.28
N TYR A 55 -21.94 -3.06 -16.50
CA TYR A 55 -21.66 -4.44 -16.86
C TYR A 55 -22.69 -5.38 -16.24
N THR A 56 -23.04 -6.41 -16.99
CA THR A 56 -23.97 -7.48 -16.60
C THR A 56 -23.38 -8.83 -17.01
N PRO A 57 -23.89 -9.97 -16.49
CA PRO A 57 -23.44 -11.29 -16.94
C PRO A 57 -23.50 -11.47 -18.47
N ASP A 58 -24.51 -10.90 -19.13
CA ASP A 58 -24.69 -10.96 -20.60
C ASP A 58 -23.83 -9.95 -21.37
N ARG A 59 -23.25 -8.95 -20.67
CA ARG A 59 -22.33 -7.95 -21.21
C ARG A 59 -21.12 -7.83 -20.30
N PRO A 60 -20.22 -8.84 -20.30
CA PRO A 60 -19.11 -8.88 -19.37
C PRO A 60 -18.03 -7.84 -19.73
N PRO A 61 -17.19 -7.43 -18.76
CA PRO A 61 -16.08 -6.51 -18.99
C PRO A 61 -14.89 -7.21 -19.66
N VAL A 62 -14.99 -7.43 -20.97
CA VAL A 62 -14.02 -8.21 -21.78
C VAL A 62 -12.58 -7.71 -21.60
N ASP A 63 -12.34 -6.39 -21.57
CA ASP A 63 -10.98 -5.86 -21.40
C ASP A 63 -10.37 -6.24 -20.03
N ALA A 64 -11.15 -6.17 -18.95
CA ALA A 64 -10.71 -6.59 -17.62
C ALA A 64 -10.47 -8.11 -17.56
N MET A 65 -11.31 -8.90 -18.25
CA MET A 65 -11.15 -10.35 -18.39
C MET A 65 -9.87 -10.70 -19.12
N ASN A 66 -9.61 -10.07 -20.27
CA ASN A 66 -8.39 -10.27 -21.04
C ASN A 66 -7.15 -9.85 -20.24
N TRP A 67 -7.20 -8.70 -19.55
CA TRP A 67 -6.11 -8.22 -18.69
C TRP A 67 -5.76 -9.25 -17.59
N ALA A 68 -6.76 -9.84 -16.94
CA ALA A 68 -6.58 -10.87 -15.91
C ALA A 68 -6.10 -12.20 -16.50
N GLN A 69 -6.64 -12.60 -17.65
CA GLN A 69 -6.26 -13.84 -18.32
C GLN A 69 -4.79 -13.81 -18.77
N LEU A 70 -4.32 -12.68 -19.31
CA LEU A 70 -2.92 -12.52 -19.69
C LEU A 70 -1.96 -12.68 -18.50
N ARG A 71 -2.40 -12.33 -17.29
CA ARG A 71 -1.61 -12.44 -16.05
C ARG A 71 -1.85 -13.74 -15.29
N THR A 72 -2.80 -14.56 -15.73
CA THR A 72 -3.06 -15.86 -15.14
C THR A 72 -1.92 -16.81 -15.48
N GLY A 73 -1.33 -17.45 -14.47
CA GLY A 73 -0.18 -18.34 -14.65
C GLY A 73 1.18 -17.63 -14.68
N MET A 74 1.22 -16.29 -14.69
CA MET A 74 2.45 -15.57 -14.36
C MET A 74 2.68 -15.69 -12.86
N GLY A 75 3.82 -16.25 -12.45
CA GLY A 75 4.22 -16.24 -11.04
C GLY A 75 4.30 -14.79 -10.56
N MET A 76 3.64 -14.51 -9.43
CA MET A 76 3.60 -13.20 -8.80
C MET A 76 4.02 -13.33 -7.33
N ALA A 77 5.09 -12.63 -6.96
CA ALA A 77 5.79 -12.72 -5.68
C ALA A 77 6.18 -14.16 -5.33
N GLY A 78 6.49 -14.99 -6.33
CA GLY A 78 6.76 -16.42 -6.16
C GLY A 78 5.52 -17.29 -5.95
N HIS A 79 4.31 -16.72 -5.99
CA HIS A 79 3.03 -17.41 -5.85
C HIS A 79 2.22 -17.35 -7.14
N PHE A 80 1.22 -18.22 -7.29
CA PHE A 80 0.31 -18.15 -8.43
C PHE A 80 -0.88 -17.23 -8.09
N PRO A 81 -1.14 -16.17 -8.89
CA PRO A 81 -2.29 -15.31 -8.67
C PRO A 81 -3.57 -15.98 -9.18
N ARG A 82 -4.64 -15.85 -8.39
CA ARG A 82 -6.02 -16.15 -8.78
C ARG A 82 -6.78 -14.86 -8.97
N PHE A 83 -7.39 -14.70 -10.14
CA PHE A 83 -8.21 -13.53 -10.46
C PHE A 83 -9.70 -13.87 -10.38
N ARG A 84 -10.49 -12.95 -9.83
CA ARG A 84 -11.95 -12.98 -9.89
C ARG A 84 -12.46 -11.61 -10.29
N ILE A 85 -13.28 -11.55 -11.32
CA ILE A 85 -13.83 -10.29 -11.82
C ILE A 85 -15.27 -10.17 -11.33
N GLU A 86 -15.56 -9.07 -10.65
CA GLU A 86 -16.92 -8.63 -10.39
C GLU A 86 -17.45 -7.97 -11.67
N ALA A 87 -18.26 -8.72 -12.41
CA ALA A 87 -18.79 -8.34 -13.72
C ALA A 87 -20.19 -7.68 -13.64
N SER A 88 -20.60 -7.24 -12.46
CA SER A 88 -21.87 -6.57 -12.21
C SER A 88 -21.64 -5.18 -11.64
N GLY A 89 -22.37 -4.19 -12.16
CA GLY A 89 -22.34 -2.83 -11.63
C GLY A 89 -21.77 -1.81 -12.61
N ARG A 90 -21.48 -0.61 -12.12
CA ARG A 90 -21.10 0.52 -12.96
C ARG A 90 -19.73 0.35 -13.59
N TRP A 91 -18.78 -0.20 -12.84
CA TRP A 91 -17.39 -0.39 -13.25
C TRP A 91 -16.93 -1.79 -12.83
N PRO A 92 -16.03 -2.45 -13.59
CA PRO A 92 -15.53 -3.76 -13.24
C PRO A 92 -14.52 -3.67 -12.09
N ARG A 93 -14.57 -4.64 -11.18
CA ARG A 93 -13.58 -4.80 -10.12
C ARG A 93 -12.85 -6.11 -10.25
N ILE A 94 -11.52 -6.07 -10.13
CA ILE A 94 -10.67 -7.25 -10.27
C ILE A 94 -10.12 -7.61 -8.89
N HIS A 95 -10.61 -8.70 -8.32
CA HIS A 95 -10.03 -9.30 -7.13
C HIS A 95 -8.85 -10.18 -7.53
N VAL A 96 -7.79 -10.08 -6.74
CA VAL A 96 -6.55 -10.84 -6.91
C VAL A 96 -6.20 -11.48 -5.58
N GLU A 97 -5.88 -12.76 -5.58
CA GLU A 97 -5.42 -13.50 -4.41
C GLU A 97 -4.18 -14.31 -4.78
N LEU A 98 -3.14 -14.25 -3.97
CA LEU A 98 -1.96 -15.11 -4.15
C LEU A 98 -2.18 -16.46 -3.46
N LEU A 99 -2.15 -17.54 -4.23
CA LEU A 99 -2.43 -18.87 -3.68
C LEU A 99 -1.35 -19.31 -2.67
N GLY A 100 -1.81 -19.84 -1.54
CA GLY A 100 -0.96 -20.35 -0.46
C GLY A 100 -0.54 -19.31 0.57
N ILE A 101 -0.90 -18.03 0.40
CA ILE A 101 -0.56 -16.95 1.35
C ILE A 101 -1.73 -15.95 1.50
N ALA A 102 -1.78 -15.23 2.61
CA ALA A 102 -2.83 -14.24 2.89
C ALA A 102 -2.50 -12.86 2.26
N VAL A 103 -2.21 -12.83 0.96
CA VAL A 103 -1.95 -11.60 0.19
C VAL A 103 -3.07 -11.43 -0.84
N ARG A 104 -3.77 -10.29 -0.75
CA ARG A 104 -4.94 -9.99 -1.59
C ARG A 104 -4.90 -8.58 -2.14
N GLY A 105 -5.47 -8.38 -3.32
CA GLY A 105 -5.63 -7.09 -3.96
C GLY A 105 -7.05 -6.91 -4.51
N LEU A 106 -7.50 -5.66 -4.52
CA LEU A 106 -8.68 -5.23 -5.26
C LEU A 106 -8.25 -4.14 -6.23
N ILE A 107 -8.44 -4.36 -7.53
CA ILE A 107 -8.15 -3.36 -8.55
C ILE A 107 -9.49 -2.76 -8.98
N VAL A 108 -9.62 -1.45 -8.80
CA VAL A 108 -10.79 -0.65 -9.18
C VAL A 108 -10.46 0.25 -10.37
N MET A 109 -11.46 0.69 -11.11
CA MET A 109 -11.26 1.62 -12.22
C MET A 109 -10.95 3.04 -11.72
N PRO A 110 -10.25 3.89 -12.50
CA PRO A 110 -10.04 5.30 -12.16
C PRO A 110 -11.35 6.02 -11.80
N GLU A 111 -12.42 5.71 -12.52
CA GLU A 111 -13.75 6.31 -12.32
C GLU A 111 -14.40 5.98 -10.97
N GLU A 112 -13.90 4.97 -10.24
CA GLU A 112 -14.37 4.62 -8.89
C GLU A 112 -13.64 5.39 -7.80
N VAL A 113 -12.46 5.97 -8.11
CA VAL A 113 -11.63 6.64 -7.13
C VAL A 113 -11.92 8.13 -7.16
N THR A 114 -12.23 8.69 -5.99
CA THR A 114 -12.46 10.12 -5.81
C THR A 114 -11.31 10.74 -5.02
N ALA A 115 -11.11 12.06 -5.15
CA ALA A 115 -10.11 12.76 -4.34
C ALA A 115 -10.39 12.60 -2.83
N GLU A 116 -11.68 12.61 -2.44
CA GLU A 116 -12.14 12.36 -1.08
C GLU A 116 -11.73 10.97 -0.55
N SER A 117 -11.77 9.93 -1.40
CA SER A 117 -11.40 8.56 -0.99
C SER A 117 -9.95 8.43 -0.50
N VAL A 118 -9.10 9.40 -0.83
CA VAL A 118 -7.69 9.49 -0.42
C VAL A 118 -7.37 10.81 0.30
N ASN A 119 -8.38 11.48 0.87
CA ASN A 119 -8.24 12.76 1.57
C ASN A 119 -7.41 13.80 0.80
N ALA A 120 -7.50 13.79 -0.53
CA ALA A 120 -6.80 14.74 -1.39
C ALA A 120 -7.77 15.82 -1.90
N PRO A 121 -7.31 17.06 -2.14
CA PRO A 121 -8.13 18.07 -2.79
C PRO A 121 -8.41 17.73 -4.26
N TYR A 122 -7.50 16.99 -4.92
CA TYR A 122 -7.65 16.50 -6.29
C TYR A 122 -6.81 15.25 -6.54
N LEU A 123 -7.18 14.51 -7.58
CA LEU A 123 -6.40 13.42 -8.16
C LEU A 123 -5.51 13.97 -9.30
N GLY A 124 -4.45 13.25 -9.68
CA GLY A 124 -3.53 13.71 -10.72
C GLY A 124 -2.28 12.84 -10.87
N GLU A 125 -1.33 13.33 -11.67
CA GLU A 125 -0.11 12.60 -12.05
C GLU A 125 0.76 12.17 -10.86
N TRP A 126 0.71 12.89 -9.73
CA TRP A 126 1.39 12.51 -8.49
C TRP A 126 1.11 11.06 -8.04
N GLN A 127 -0.07 10.51 -8.38
CA GLN A 127 -0.48 9.14 -8.03
C GLN A 127 0.48 8.08 -8.61
N GLU A 128 1.11 8.37 -9.75
CA GLU A 128 2.02 7.46 -10.44
C GLU A 128 3.29 7.15 -9.65
N GLN A 129 3.71 8.07 -8.78
CA GLN A 129 4.94 7.98 -7.98
C GLN A 129 4.73 7.30 -6.61
N ILE A 130 3.49 7.19 -6.15
CA ILE A 130 3.22 6.77 -4.76
C ILE A 130 3.49 5.29 -4.56
N SER A 131 3.14 4.43 -5.53
CA SER A 131 3.35 2.98 -5.41
C SER A 131 4.81 2.61 -5.19
N SER A 132 5.74 3.29 -5.88
CA SER A 132 7.18 3.08 -5.69
C SER A 132 7.65 3.56 -4.32
N THR A 133 7.22 4.77 -3.92
CA THR A 133 7.58 5.37 -2.62
C THR A 133 7.09 4.53 -1.44
N VAL A 134 5.85 4.02 -1.50
CA VAL A 134 5.29 3.13 -0.49
C VAL A 134 6.10 1.84 -0.41
N ARG A 135 6.38 1.18 -1.53
CA ARG A 135 7.16 -0.08 -1.54
C ARG A 135 8.56 0.08 -0.95
N ILE A 136 9.23 1.21 -1.23
CA ILE A 136 10.52 1.53 -0.61
C ILE A 136 10.35 1.60 0.91
N ALA A 137 9.36 2.33 1.42
CA ALA A 137 9.12 2.43 2.86
C ALA A 137 8.82 1.07 3.52
N LEU A 138 8.05 0.20 2.85
CA LEU A 138 7.81 -1.16 3.34
C LEU A 138 9.09 -2.00 3.43
N ASP A 139 10.05 -1.81 2.53
CA ASP A 139 11.37 -2.48 2.62
C ASP A 139 12.16 -2.07 3.85
N TRP A 140 12.15 -0.77 4.18
CA TRP A 140 12.78 -0.28 5.42
C TRP A 140 12.11 -0.89 6.65
N VAL A 141 10.77 -0.88 6.69
CA VAL A 141 10.01 -1.44 7.82
C VAL A 141 10.25 -2.94 7.97
N ALA A 142 10.21 -3.71 6.87
CA ALA A 142 10.50 -5.14 6.89
C ALA A 142 11.92 -5.41 7.40
N GLY A 143 12.92 -4.66 6.91
CA GLY A 143 14.31 -4.76 7.38
C GLY A 143 14.44 -4.49 8.88
N TRP A 144 13.72 -3.50 9.41
CA TRP A 144 13.72 -3.19 10.83
C TRP A 144 13.04 -4.26 11.69
N LEU A 145 11.93 -4.84 11.22
CA LEU A 145 11.25 -5.95 11.89
C LEU A 145 12.13 -7.22 11.92
N THR A 146 12.76 -7.55 10.80
CA THR A 146 13.76 -8.63 10.69
C THR A 146 14.90 -8.42 11.69
N ALA A 147 15.45 -7.21 11.75
CA ALA A 147 16.52 -6.87 12.70
C ALA A 147 16.08 -7.03 14.17
N CYS A 148 14.83 -6.73 14.50
CA CYS A 148 14.30 -6.94 15.85
C CYS A 148 14.32 -8.42 16.24
N HIS A 149 13.87 -9.31 15.34
CA HIS A 149 13.90 -10.75 15.59
C HIS A 149 15.33 -11.26 15.76
N HIS A 150 16.24 -10.90 14.85
CA HIS A 150 17.62 -11.39 14.89
C HIS A 150 18.41 -10.89 16.11
N GLN A 151 18.22 -9.62 16.50
CA GLN A 151 19.04 -9.02 17.55
C GLN A 151 18.47 -9.20 18.97
N ALA A 152 17.15 -9.20 19.14
CA ALA A 152 16.53 -9.43 20.44
C ALA A 152 16.14 -10.91 20.66
N GLY A 153 16.15 -11.74 19.62
CA GLY A 153 15.64 -13.10 19.66
C GLY A 153 14.13 -13.15 19.88
N GLY A 154 13.64 -14.34 20.25
CA GLY A 154 12.23 -14.60 20.54
C GLY A 154 11.37 -14.84 19.30
N THR A 155 10.06 -14.88 19.47
CA THR A 155 9.11 -15.00 18.36
C THR A 155 9.21 -13.79 17.43
N GLU A 156 8.95 -13.99 16.15
CA GLU A 156 8.97 -12.90 15.18
C GLU A 156 7.98 -11.78 15.56
N PRO A 157 8.37 -10.49 15.46
CA PRO A 157 7.48 -9.40 15.80
C PRO A 157 6.30 -9.35 14.83
N SER A 158 5.11 -9.18 15.38
CA SER A 158 3.87 -8.98 14.62
C SER A 158 3.37 -7.56 14.79
N VAL A 159 2.99 -6.95 13.67
CA VAL A 159 2.49 -5.59 13.57
C VAL A 159 1.27 -5.52 12.67
N ASP A 160 0.49 -4.48 12.86
CA ASP A 160 -0.50 -4.03 11.89
C ASP A 160 0.00 -2.74 11.26
N ILE A 161 -0.25 -2.53 9.97
CA ILE A 161 0.13 -1.31 9.24
C ILE A 161 -1.07 -0.84 8.43
N ASP A 162 -1.30 0.47 8.40
CA ASP A 162 -2.25 1.11 7.50
C ASP A 162 -1.55 2.15 6.64
N LEU A 163 -1.79 2.12 5.34
CA LEU A 163 -1.51 3.25 4.47
C LEU A 163 -2.71 4.18 4.47
N VAL A 164 -2.48 5.41 4.94
CA VAL A 164 -3.44 6.49 4.91
C VAL A 164 -2.84 7.71 4.22
N TYR A 165 -3.70 8.55 3.66
CA TYR A 165 -3.32 9.81 3.05
C TYR A 165 -3.85 10.94 3.93
N ARG A 166 -2.99 11.89 4.25
CA ARG A 166 -3.36 13.08 5.03
C ARG A 166 -3.06 14.33 4.22
N PRO A 167 -3.90 15.37 4.28
CA PRO A 167 -3.57 16.66 3.66
C PRO A 167 -2.17 17.13 4.07
N ASP A 168 -1.45 17.70 3.10
CA ASP A 168 -0.19 18.37 3.37
C ASP A 168 -0.46 19.85 3.64
N ASP A 169 -0.41 20.24 4.93
CA ASP A 169 -0.68 21.62 5.35
C ASP A 169 0.36 22.61 4.76
N ASP A 170 1.55 22.13 4.40
CA ASP A 170 2.62 22.92 3.81
C ASP A 170 2.60 22.89 2.27
N TYR A 171 1.61 22.24 1.64
CA TYR A 171 1.58 21.99 0.20
C TYR A 171 1.78 23.23 -0.65
N GLU A 172 0.95 24.26 -0.46
CA GLU A 172 0.97 25.50 -1.26
C GLU A 172 2.30 26.23 -1.11
N THR A 173 2.86 26.26 0.11
CA THR A 173 4.15 26.86 0.40
C THR A 173 5.29 26.12 -0.30
N GLY A 174 5.22 24.78 -0.32
CA GLY A 174 6.18 23.94 -1.03
C GLY A 174 6.08 24.09 -2.55
N LEU A 175 4.87 24.17 -3.08
CA LEU A 175 4.61 24.26 -4.52
C LEU A 175 5.16 25.55 -5.14
N ALA A 176 5.13 26.65 -4.40
CA ALA A 176 5.66 27.95 -4.83
C ALA A 176 7.17 27.93 -5.13
N GLN A 177 7.91 26.98 -4.55
CA GLN A 177 9.36 26.85 -4.71
C GLN A 177 9.75 25.90 -5.85
N VAL A 178 8.77 25.30 -6.52
CA VAL A 178 8.97 24.24 -7.49
C VAL A 178 8.61 24.72 -8.89
N ASP A 179 9.44 24.30 -9.85
CA ASP A 179 9.23 24.52 -11.28
C ASP A 179 7.86 24.03 -11.72
N GLU A 180 7.16 24.84 -12.50
CA GLU A 180 5.79 24.57 -12.96
C GLU A 180 5.65 23.19 -13.62
N ARG A 181 6.68 22.73 -14.34
CA ARG A 181 6.67 21.46 -15.08
C ARG A 181 6.57 20.21 -14.21
N VAL A 182 6.90 20.31 -12.93
CA VAL A 182 6.88 19.15 -12.02
C VAL A 182 5.84 19.27 -10.92
N ARG A 183 5.04 20.36 -10.90
CA ARG A 183 4.01 20.60 -9.89
C ARG A 183 2.94 19.51 -9.84
N GLU A 184 2.53 19.00 -11.00
CA GLU A 184 1.53 17.92 -11.10
C GLU A 184 2.01 16.60 -10.48
N LEU A 185 3.33 16.43 -10.33
CA LEU A 185 3.96 15.26 -9.71
C LEU A 185 4.07 15.39 -8.19
N ILE A 186 3.84 16.58 -7.62
CA ILE A 186 3.90 16.79 -6.17
C ILE A 186 2.54 16.45 -5.56
N PRO A 187 2.49 15.46 -4.66
CA PRO A 187 1.24 15.06 -4.06
C PRO A 187 0.73 16.16 -3.12
N PRO A 188 -0.56 16.52 -3.17
CA PRO A 188 -1.20 17.43 -2.22
C PRO A 188 -1.50 16.76 -0.86
N VAL A 189 -1.01 15.54 -0.69
CA VAL A 189 -1.19 14.71 0.50
C VAL A 189 0.14 14.08 0.89
N ARG A 190 0.30 13.87 2.20
CA ARG A 190 1.36 13.08 2.78
C ARG A 190 0.85 11.65 2.95
N PRO A 191 1.44 10.65 2.26
CA PRO A 191 1.19 9.25 2.56
C PRO A 191 1.84 8.88 3.89
N VAL A 192 1.07 8.23 4.75
CA VAL A 192 1.48 7.82 6.10
C VAL A 192 1.25 6.33 6.28
N LEU A 193 2.27 5.63 6.77
CA LEU A 193 2.18 4.27 7.27
C LEU A 193 1.95 4.32 8.79
N GLU A 194 0.73 4.07 9.23
CA GLU A 194 0.39 3.94 10.65
C GLU A 194 0.70 2.52 11.12
N LEU A 195 1.79 2.36 11.84
CA LEU A 195 2.16 1.08 12.45
C LEU A 195 1.48 0.92 13.80
N ARG A 196 1.05 -0.30 14.13
CA ARG A 196 0.55 -0.67 15.46
C ARG A 196 1.21 -1.95 15.91
N TRP A 197 1.61 -1.99 17.18
CA TRP A 197 2.20 -3.17 17.79
C TRP A 197 1.11 -4.21 18.06
N ARG A 198 1.24 -5.41 17.49
CA ARG A 198 0.34 -6.53 17.78
C ARG A 198 0.94 -7.48 18.80
N SER A 199 2.11 -8.05 18.49
CA SER A 199 2.87 -8.90 19.40
C SER A 199 4.35 -8.64 19.22
N VAL A 200 4.96 -7.99 20.20
CA VAL A 200 6.38 -7.62 20.15
C VAL A 200 6.89 -7.49 21.58
N SER A 201 8.08 -8.03 21.84
CA SER A 201 8.68 -7.91 23.17
C SER A 201 9.23 -6.51 23.43
N SER A 202 9.39 -6.12 24.69
CA SER A 202 10.00 -4.83 25.04
C SER A 202 11.42 -4.69 24.49
N ALA A 203 12.17 -5.78 24.40
CA ALA A 203 13.51 -5.80 23.79
C ALA A 203 13.45 -5.52 22.28
N GLN A 204 12.53 -6.19 21.57
CA GLN A 204 12.32 -5.95 20.14
C GLN A 204 11.84 -4.52 19.87
N ARG A 205 10.87 -3.99 20.64
CA ARG A 205 10.44 -2.59 20.53
C ARG A 205 11.62 -1.63 20.69
N LYS A 206 12.47 -1.85 21.69
CA LYS A 206 13.68 -1.04 21.92
C LYS A 206 14.62 -1.05 20.71
N ILE A 207 14.78 -2.19 20.03
CA ILE A 207 15.59 -2.30 18.82
C ILE A 207 14.95 -1.55 17.66
N PHE A 208 13.64 -1.72 17.45
CA PHE A 208 12.92 -0.99 16.41
C PHE A 208 13.04 0.52 16.60
N MET A 209 12.81 1.00 17.83
CA MET A 209 12.85 2.43 18.15
C MET A 209 14.23 3.06 17.97
N LYS A 210 15.33 2.27 18.00
CA LYS A 210 16.67 2.81 17.67
C LYS A 210 16.77 3.30 16.23
N ASN A 211 16.00 2.70 15.30
CA ASN A 211 15.95 3.13 13.90
C ASN A 211 15.18 4.45 13.73
N LEU A 212 14.39 4.85 14.73
CA LEU A 212 13.59 6.08 14.73
C LEU A 212 14.33 7.27 15.36
N LYS A 213 15.66 7.25 15.36
CA LYS A 213 16.45 8.36 15.92
C LYS A 213 16.17 9.64 15.12
N GLY A 214 15.72 10.70 15.80
CA GLY A 214 15.31 11.95 15.16
C GLY A 214 13.83 12.01 14.78
N ALA A 215 13.04 10.97 15.09
CA ALA A 215 11.60 11.01 14.93
C ALA A 215 10.96 12.15 15.75
N ARG A 216 9.98 12.82 15.14
CA ARG A 216 9.18 13.84 15.81
C ARG A 216 8.14 13.15 16.69
N LYS A 217 7.82 13.75 17.83
CA LYS A 217 6.72 13.27 18.68
C LYS A 217 5.43 13.97 18.23
N THR A 218 4.44 13.19 17.83
CA THR A 218 3.12 13.67 17.40
C THR A 218 2.02 13.11 18.33
N GLY A 219 0.81 13.65 18.22
CA GLY A 219 -0.35 13.21 19.00
C GLY A 219 -0.42 13.75 20.42
N THR A 220 -1.51 13.40 21.12
CA THR A 220 -1.76 13.80 22.50
C THR A 220 -0.95 12.96 23.48
N ARG A 221 -0.97 13.29 24.78
CA ARG A 221 -0.25 12.51 25.80
C ARG A 221 -0.72 11.05 25.87
N SER A 222 -2.01 10.79 25.65
CA SER A 222 -2.61 9.45 25.71
C SER A 222 -2.48 8.66 24.41
N ASP A 223 -2.19 9.32 23.29
CA ASP A 223 -1.97 8.70 21.97
C ASP A 223 -0.70 9.26 21.34
N ARG A 224 0.41 9.12 22.08
CA ARG A 224 1.68 9.70 21.67
C ARG A 224 2.31 8.80 20.62
N ARG A 225 2.64 9.39 19.47
CA ARG A 225 3.25 8.69 18.34
C ARG A 225 4.62 9.30 18.02
N LEU A 226 5.47 8.47 17.43
CA LEU A 226 6.72 8.86 16.79
C LEU A 226 6.49 8.89 15.29
N SER A 227 6.68 10.05 14.67
CA SER A 227 6.65 10.23 13.21
C SER A 227 8.08 10.30 12.68
N TYR A 228 8.41 9.42 11.74
CA TYR A 228 9.72 9.34 11.10
C TYR A 228 9.56 9.29 9.58
N ARG A 229 10.34 10.09 8.86
CA ARG A 229 10.24 10.19 7.40
C ARG A 229 11.14 9.17 6.72
N ILE A 230 10.56 8.34 5.85
CA ILE A 230 11.26 7.38 4.99
C ILE A 230 11.04 7.82 3.54
N GLY A 231 11.97 8.63 3.02
CA GLY A 231 11.83 9.23 1.70
C GLY A 231 10.59 10.14 1.62
N GLY A 232 9.63 9.79 0.75
CA GLY A 232 8.35 10.50 0.59
C GLY A 232 7.22 10.02 1.50
N ILE A 233 7.44 9.03 2.37
CA ILE A 233 6.43 8.45 3.27
C ILE A 233 6.73 8.84 4.71
N GLU A 234 5.70 9.11 5.51
CA GLU A 234 5.83 9.18 6.97
C GLU A 234 5.47 7.83 7.61
N LEU A 235 6.30 7.34 8.52
CA LEU A 235 5.99 6.20 9.37
C LEU A 235 5.59 6.71 10.75
N GLU A 236 4.40 6.34 11.21
CA GLU A 236 3.92 6.67 12.55
C GLU A 236 3.82 5.44 13.45
N VAL A 237 4.55 5.48 14.55
CA VAL A 237 4.71 4.35 15.47
C VAL A 237 4.27 4.76 16.88
N PRO A 238 3.53 3.92 17.63
CA PRO A 238 3.23 4.17 19.03
C PRO A 238 4.52 4.33 19.85
N ALA A 239 4.60 5.40 20.64
CA ALA A 239 5.77 5.76 21.44
C ALA A 239 6.01 4.86 22.65
#